data_AF-A0A1F2RIC1-F1
#
_entry.id   AF-A0A1F2RIC1-F1
#
_cell.length_a   1.000
_cell.length_b   1.000
_cell.length_c   1.000
_cell.angle_alpha   90.00
_cell.angle_beta   90.00
_cell.angle_gamma   90.00
#
_symmetry.space_group_name_H-M   'P 1'
#
loop_
_entity.id
_entity.type
_entity.pdbx_description
1 polymer ?
#
loop_
_entity_poly.entity_id
_entity_poly.type
_entity_poly.pdbx_seq_one_letter_code
_entity_poly.pdbx_strand_id
1 'polypeptide(L)'
;MEPSPELMAFMSRLLPPMTRAISLLIPGRDSRVAWQNAKNNADIIQLVAHVSAVLPPPGSQAPLPELVEKCYALGLFPALWAVEGLGHWYADSFYERKAPPQALLTGSHADGLPAKSLTMLHAGIGMSFAKRNLDKLKATSPASEIRKAAEEIVRLCKDSSQEGYTGAAIESLGLAARFLHGTGMVKALDEQLSQINRDLPGYLWHGAGRAMYFSPPNFIPGWSTPWRAVAMCRREPPHDPGRRNAVAGFAWAVTLVNMRFPVIMETLLKYHGEEFLQDDAFANGVMSSVIMRYDISPEDPTIRSFHQYRPSDARLAQLWDRLVKTPCDLALNRYHAVLKQHRRLEEVFRYQDLGALVEKLAKS
;
A
#
# COMPACT_ATOMS: atom_id res chain seq x y z
N MET A 1 19.94 12.80 -5.83
CA MET A 1 19.69 12.24 -7.18
C MET A 1 18.80 11.03 -6.98
N GLU A 2 17.51 11.17 -7.22
CA GLU A 2 16.56 10.06 -7.06
C GLU A 2 16.49 9.25 -8.35
N PRO A 3 16.44 7.91 -8.28
CA PRO A 3 16.47 7.07 -9.47
C PRO A 3 15.16 7.17 -10.27
N SER A 4 15.26 7.21 -11.61
CA SER A 4 14.09 7.23 -12.49
C SER A 4 13.29 5.91 -12.41
N PRO A 5 12.00 5.88 -12.78
CA PRO A 5 11.18 4.66 -12.79
C PRO A 5 11.77 3.52 -13.66
N GLU A 6 12.47 3.87 -14.73
CA GLU A 6 13.19 2.92 -15.60
C GLU A 6 14.43 2.35 -14.90
N LEU A 7 15.17 3.19 -14.17
CA LEU A 7 16.28 2.76 -13.32
C LEU A 7 15.78 1.88 -12.17
N MET A 8 14.57 2.11 -11.67
CA MET A 8 13.92 1.28 -10.66
C MET A 8 13.48 -0.08 -11.19
N ALA A 9 12.91 -0.15 -12.39
CA ALA A 9 12.59 -1.40 -13.06
C ALA A 9 13.87 -2.22 -13.34
N PHE A 10 14.92 -1.55 -13.82
CA PHE A 10 16.24 -2.14 -14.01
C PHE A 10 16.86 -2.62 -12.68
N MET A 11 16.82 -1.78 -11.64
CA MET A 11 17.26 -2.14 -10.31
C MET A 11 16.48 -3.31 -9.73
N SER A 12 15.16 -3.39 -9.93
CA SER A 12 14.34 -4.52 -9.44
C SER A 12 14.73 -5.86 -10.07
N ARG A 13 15.27 -5.86 -11.30
CA ARG A 13 15.80 -7.06 -11.98
C ARG A 13 17.20 -7.43 -11.51
N LEU A 14 18.03 -6.44 -11.18
CA LEU A 14 19.40 -6.64 -10.68
C LEU A 14 19.50 -6.82 -9.17
N LEU A 15 18.52 -6.34 -8.42
CA LEU A 15 18.47 -6.37 -6.96
C LEU A 15 18.60 -7.80 -6.46
N PRO A 16 17.81 -8.79 -6.92
CA PRO A 16 17.99 -10.17 -6.50
C PRO A 16 19.43 -10.67 -6.75
N PRO A 17 20.02 -10.75 -7.96
CA PRO A 17 21.39 -11.29 -8.07
C PRO A 17 22.43 -10.54 -7.22
N MET A 18 22.33 -9.20 -7.08
CA MET A 18 23.22 -8.41 -6.24
C MET A 18 23.04 -8.66 -4.74
N THR A 19 21.80 -8.74 -4.25
CA THR A 19 21.53 -8.98 -2.83
C THR A 19 21.95 -10.39 -2.42
N ARG A 20 22.08 -11.33 -3.37
CA ARG A 20 22.53 -12.71 -3.14
C ARG A 20 24.02 -12.69 -2.86
N ALA A 21 24.78 -12.01 -3.71
CA ALA A 21 26.21 -11.79 -3.54
C ALA A 21 26.52 -11.06 -2.21
N ILE A 22 25.76 -10.03 -1.87
CA ILE A 22 25.91 -9.29 -0.59
C ILE A 22 25.55 -10.16 0.61
N SER A 23 24.50 -10.98 0.53
CA SER A 23 24.09 -11.88 1.63
C SER A 23 25.13 -12.96 1.95
N LEU A 24 25.96 -13.35 0.97
CA LEU A 24 27.08 -14.30 1.18
C LEU A 24 28.23 -13.68 1.99
N LEU A 25 28.29 -12.34 2.06
CA LEU A 25 29.32 -11.59 2.78
C LEU A 25 28.85 -11.14 4.18
N ILE A 26 27.58 -11.37 4.54
CA ILE A 26 27.01 -11.02 5.85
C ILE A 26 26.60 -12.31 6.59
N PRO A 27 27.41 -12.77 7.57
CA PRO A 27 27.11 -13.98 8.31
C PRO A 27 25.86 -13.82 9.17
N GLY A 28 24.88 -14.73 9.10
CA GLY A 28 23.79 -14.82 10.06
C GLY A 28 22.44 -15.32 9.50
N ARG A 29 21.54 -15.71 10.41
CA ARG A 29 20.15 -16.14 10.09
C ARG A 29 19.33 -14.99 9.50
N ASP A 30 19.64 -13.75 9.89
CA ASP A 30 18.91 -12.54 9.49
C ASP A 30 19.22 -12.11 8.04
N SER A 31 20.37 -12.50 7.47
CA SER A 31 20.70 -12.19 6.07
C SER A 31 19.80 -12.95 5.08
N ARG A 32 19.43 -14.20 5.41
CA ARG A 32 18.45 -14.99 4.64
C ARG A 32 17.05 -14.37 4.69
N VAL A 33 16.65 -13.82 5.83
CA VAL A 33 15.36 -13.13 5.99
C VAL A 33 15.33 -11.84 5.18
N ALA A 34 16.39 -11.03 5.25
CA ALA A 34 16.53 -9.80 4.46
C ALA A 34 16.51 -10.10 2.95
N TRP A 35 17.17 -11.18 2.52
CA TRP A 35 17.12 -11.67 1.16
C TRP A 35 15.69 -12.04 0.72
N GLN A 36 14.98 -12.82 1.54
CA GLN A 36 13.60 -13.22 1.23
C GLN A 36 12.67 -12.01 1.14
N ASN A 37 12.85 -11.01 2.02
CA ASN A 37 12.12 -9.74 1.95
C ASN A 37 12.39 -8.98 0.65
N ALA A 38 13.65 -8.85 0.25
CA ALA A 38 14.02 -8.20 -1.02
C ALA A 38 13.42 -8.92 -2.23
N LYS A 39 13.44 -10.27 -2.23
CA LYS A 39 12.80 -11.08 -3.26
C LYS A 39 11.29 -10.86 -3.31
N ASN A 40 10.60 -10.90 -2.18
CA ASN A 40 9.16 -10.65 -2.12
C ASN A 40 8.81 -9.28 -2.69
N ASN A 41 9.57 -8.25 -2.33
CA ASN A 41 9.36 -6.89 -2.84
C ASN A 41 9.55 -6.80 -4.35
N ALA A 42 10.61 -7.41 -4.89
CA ALA A 42 10.84 -7.45 -6.32
C ALA A 42 9.72 -8.18 -7.07
N ASP A 43 9.27 -9.34 -6.56
CA ASP A 43 8.18 -10.12 -7.14
C ASP A 43 6.87 -9.30 -7.19
N ILE A 44 6.54 -8.57 -6.11
CA ILE A 44 5.35 -7.71 -6.06
C ILE A 44 5.45 -6.52 -7.03
N ILE A 45 6.58 -5.82 -7.05
CA ILE A 45 6.80 -4.71 -7.99
C ILE A 45 6.63 -5.19 -9.43
N GLN A 46 7.14 -6.38 -9.75
CA GLN A 46 6.97 -6.97 -11.08
C GLN A 46 5.51 -7.27 -11.41
N LEU A 47 4.74 -7.85 -10.49
CA LEU A 47 3.32 -8.15 -10.69
C LEU A 47 2.49 -6.88 -10.99
N VAL A 48 2.74 -5.79 -10.26
CA VAL A 48 2.04 -4.51 -10.50
C VAL A 48 2.50 -3.88 -11.83
N ALA A 49 3.81 -3.78 -12.06
CA ALA A 49 4.36 -3.06 -13.20
C ALA A 49 4.21 -3.79 -14.54
N HIS A 50 4.12 -5.12 -14.53
CA HIS A 50 4.07 -5.93 -15.75
C HIS A 50 2.72 -6.65 -15.93
N VAL A 51 1.65 -6.16 -15.29
CA VAL A 51 0.31 -6.68 -15.53
C VAL A 51 -0.07 -6.64 -17.02
N SER A 52 0.47 -5.68 -17.78
CA SER A 52 0.28 -5.57 -19.23
C SER A 52 0.79 -6.78 -20.02
N ALA A 53 1.69 -7.60 -19.45
CA ALA A 53 2.16 -8.83 -20.09
C ALA A 53 1.12 -9.97 -20.00
N VAL A 54 0.16 -9.88 -19.08
CA VAL A 54 -0.93 -10.84 -18.90
C VAL A 54 -2.30 -10.28 -19.33
N LEU A 55 -2.38 -8.97 -19.59
CA LEU A 55 -3.56 -8.31 -20.12
C LEU A 55 -3.47 -8.16 -21.65
N PRO A 56 -4.61 -8.04 -22.34
CA PRO A 56 -4.61 -7.64 -23.74
C PRO A 56 -3.92 -6.28 -23.96
N PRO A 57 -3.48 -5.98 -25.20
CA PRO A 57 -2.90 -4.68 -25.53
C PRO A 57 -3.80 -3.49 -25.14
N PRO A 58 -3.23 -2.34 -24.75
CA PRO A 58 -3.98 -1.09 -24.56
C PRO A 58 -4.92 -0.82 -25.74
N GLY A 59 -6.20 -0.58 -25.45
CA GLY A 59 -7.24 -0.36 -26.47
C GLY A 59 -8.02 -1.60 -26.90
N SER A 60 -7.72 -2.80 -26.36
CA SER A 60 -8.62 -3.95 -26.52
C SER A 60 -9.98 -3.67 -25.87
N GLN A 61 -11.07 -4.09 -26.51
CA GLN A 61 -12.45 -3.87 -26.04
C GLN A 61 -12.90 -4.84 -24.93
N ALA A 62 -11.98 -5.57 -24.29
CA ALA A 62 -12.36 -6.51 -23.24
C ALA A 62 -13.05 -5.77 -22.07
N PRO A 63 -14.25 -6.19 -21.65
CA PRO A 63 -14.92 -5.60 -20.50
C PRO A 63 -14.07 -5.70 -19.24
N LEU A 64 -14.09 -4.67 -18.39
CA LEU A 64 -13.29 -4.63 -17.17
C LEU A 64 -13.52 -5.85 -16.24
N PRO A 65 -14.76 -6.37 -16.07
CA PRO A 65 -14.99 -7.61 -15.32
C PRO A 65 -14.21 -8.82 -15.86
N GLU A 66 -14.08 -8.97 -17.18
CA GLU A 66 -13.31 -10.06 -17.79
C GLU A 66 -11.81 -9.94 -17.46
N LEU A 67 -11.29 -8.71 -17.47
CA LEU A 67 -9.90 -8.44 -17.11
C LEU A 67 -9.64 -8.72 -15.62
N VAL A 68 -10.61 -8.41 -14.75
CA VAL A 68 -10.54 -8.75 -13.33
C VAL A 68 -10.46 -10.26 -13.13
N GLU A 69 -11.28 -11.05 -13.83
CA GLU A 69 -11.22 -12.51 -13.74
C GLU A 69 -9.87 -13.07 -14.22
N LYS A 70 -9.25 -12.48 -15.25
CA LYS A 70 -7.88 -12.83 -15.67
C LYS A 70 -6.85 -12.57 -14.56
N CYS A 71 -6.99 -11.47 -13.81
CA CYS A 71 -6.14 -11.21 -12.64
C CYS A 71 -6.33 -12.28 -11.55
N TYR A 72 -7.58 -12.69 -11.26
CA TYR A 72 -7.85 -13.75 -10.28
C TYR A 72 -7.35 -15.13 -10.71
N ALA A 73 -7.30 -15.41 -12.01
CA ALA A 73 -6.76 -16.67 -12.55
C ALA A 73 -5.26 -16.87 -12.26
N LEU A 74 -4.52 -15.82 -11.88
CA LEU A 74 -3.12 -15.92 -11.44
C LEU A 74 -2.97 -16.59 -10.06
N GLY A 75 -4.07 -16.75 -9.32
CA GLY A 75 -4.10 -17.29 -7.96
C GLY A 75 -4.36 -16.23 -6.90
N LEU A 76 -4.79 -16.67 -5.71
CA LEU A 76 -5.31 -15.79 -4.65
C LEU A 76 -4.28 -14.76 -4.16
N PHE A 77 -3.01 -15.16 -4.00
CA PHE A 77 -1.95 -14.25 -3.57
C PHE A 77 -1.58 -13.17 -4.60
N PRO A 78 -1.22 -13.51 -5.86
CA PRO A 78 -0.83 -12.52 -6.85
C PRO A 78 -2.00 -11.67 -7.38
N ALA A 79 -3.25 -12.17 -7.32
CA ALA A 79 -4.42 -11.47 -7.84
C ALA A 79 -4.56 -10.04 -7.28
N LEU A 80 -4.30 -9.85 -5.99
CA LEU A 80 -4.34 -8.55 -5.33
C LEU A 80 -3.53 -7.48 -6.08
N TRP A 81 -2.29 -7.81 -6.42
CA TRP A 81 -1.34 -6.91 -7.06
C TRP A 81 -1.64 -6.74 -8.55
N ALA A 82 -2.09 -7.81 -9.20
CA ALA A 82 -2.52 -7.77 -10.59
C ALA A 82 -3.76 -6.87 -10.77
N VAL A 83 -4.72 -6.92 -9.84
CA VAL A 83 -5.91 -6.04 -9.86
C VAL A 83 -5.53 -4.57 -9.63
N GLU A 84 -4.55 -4.28 -8.76
CA GLU A 84 -3.99 -2.93 -8.61
C GLU A 84 -3.36 -2.42 -9.91
N GLY A 85 -2.52 -3.26 -10.53
CA GLY A 85 -1.93 -2.98 -11.83
C GLY A 85 -2.99 -2.74 -12.91
N LEU A 86 -4.06 -3.54 -12.93
CA LEU A 86 -5.18 -3.40 -13.87
C LEU A 86 -5.87 -2.04 -13.71
N GLY A 87 -6.13 -1.59 -12.48
CA GLY A 87 -6.69 -0.26 -12.22
C GLY A 87 -5.80 0.85 -12.78
N HIS A 88 -4.48 0.77 -12.55
CA HIS A 88 -3.51 1.72 -13.08
C HIS A 88 -3.49 1.72 -14.62
N TRP A 89 -3.40 0.54 -15.24
CA TRP A 89 -3.43 0.38 -16.69
C TRP A 89 -4.73 0.92 -17.31
N TYR A 90 -5.87 0.64 -16.67
CA TYR A 90 -7.18 1.06 -17.16
C TYR A 90 -7.30 2.59 -17.18
N ALA A 91 -6.92 3.26 -16.10
CA ALA A 91 -6.88 4.73 -16.06
C ALA A 91 -5.88 5.33 -17.06
N ASP A 92 -4.67 4.77 -17.19
CA ASP A 92 -3.67 5.23 -18.15
C ASP A 92 -4.17 5.15 -19.61
N SER A 93 -5.01 4.16 -19.94
CA SER A 93 -5.60 4.01 -21.28
C SER A 93 -6.50 5.19 -21.70
N PHE A 94 -7.10 5.92 -20.75
CA PHE A 94 -7.90 7.12 -21.06
C PHE A 94 -7.01 8.30 -21.44
N TYR A 95 -5.91 8.49 -20.72
CA TYR A 95 -4.91 9.50 -21.07
C TYR A 95 -4.28 9.24 -22.45
N GLU A 96 -3.96 7.98 -22.77
CA GLU A 96 -3.42 7.59 -24.07
C GLU A 96 -4.38 7.88 -25.22
N ARG A 97 -5.69 7.64 -25.00
CA ARG A 97 -6.76 7.94 -25.95
C ARG A 97 -7.20 9.41 -25.95
N LYS A 98 -6.56 10.27 -25.13
CA LYS A 98 -6.96 11.67 -24.91
C LYS A 98 -8.42 11.84 -24.48
N ALA A 99 -8.96 10.84 -23.77
CA ALA A 99 -10.29 10.87 -23.18
C ALA A 99 -10.22 11.33 -21.72
N PRO A 100 -11.26 12.02 -21.20
CA PRO A 100 -11.30 12.41 -19.80
C PRO A 100 -11.43 11.16 -18.90
N PRO A 101 -10.55 10.98 -17.89
CA PRO A 101 -10.60 9.81 -17.01
C PRO A 101 -11.58 10.05 -15.85
N GLN A 102 -12.87 10.05 -16.15
CA GLN A 102 -13.95 10.34 -15.19
C GLN A 102 -14.89 9.15 -15.06
N ALA A 103 -15.49 8.97 -13.88
CA ALA A 103 -16.46 7.91 -13.59
C ALA A 103 -15.95 6.50 -13.93
N LEU A 104 -14.64 6.24 -13.73
CA LEU A 104 -14.00 5.01 -14.23
C LEU A 104 -14.51 3.74 -13.55
N LEU A 105 -14.82 3.78 -12.25
CA LEU A 105 -15.32 2.65 -11.49
C LEU A 105 -16.70 2.92 -10.90
N THR A 106 -17.50 3.77 -11.56
CA THR A 106 -18.88 4.10 -11.15
C THR A 106 -19.86 3.92 -12.31
N GLY A 107 -21.16 3.89 -12.02
CA GLY A 107 -22.22 3.74 -13.03
C GLY A 107 -22.02 2.50 -13.90
N SER A 108 -22.31 2.61 -15.20
CA SER A 108 -22.23 1.50 -16.16
C SER A 108 -20.82 0.93 -16.37
N HIS A 109 -19.78 1.69 -16.02
CA HIS A 109 -18.39 1.22 -16.13
C HIS A 109 -18.03 0.26 -14.99
N ALA A 110 -18.82 0.28 -13.90
CA ALA A 110 -18.67 -0.61 -12.76
C ALA A 110 -19.54 -1.86 -12.82
N ASP A 111 -20.46 -1.94 -13.78
CA ASP A 111 -21.43 -3.02 -13.87
C ASP A 111 -20.73 -4.37 -14.01
N GLY A 112 -21.10 -5.31 -13.13
CA GLY A 112 -20.52 -6.65 -13.10
C GLY A 112 -19.14 -6.76 -12.46
N LEU A 113 -18.56 -5.68 -11.91
CA LEU A 113 -17.30 -5.78 -11.17
C LEU A 113 -17.50 -6.56 -9.86
N PRO A 114 -16.67 -7.59 -9.58
CA PRO A 114 -16.71 -8.28 -8.31
C PRO A 114 -16.36 -7.33 -7.16
N ALA A 115 -17.15 -7.31 -6.08
CA ALA A 115 -16.88 -6.44 -4.92
C ALA A 115 -15.47 -6.63 -4.34
N LYS A 116 -14.93 -7.86 -4.42
CA LYS A 116 -13.57 -8.23 -3.99
C LYS A 116 -12.45 -7.53 -4.77
N SER A 117 -12.69 -7.05 -5.99
CA SER A 117 -11.65 -6.35 -6.79
C SER A 117 -11.60 -4.85 -6.51
N LEU A 118 -12.65 -4.27 -5.94
CA LEU A 118 -12.84 -2.82 -5.89
C LEU A 118 -11.69 -2.13 -5.16
N THR A 119 -11.30 -2.61 -3.98
CA THR A 119 -10.23 -1.96 -3.18
C THR A 119 -8.94 -1.73 -3.97
N MET A 120 -8.45 -2.76 -4.68
CA MET A 120 -7.21 -2.64 -5.44
C MET A 120 -7.39 -1.94 -6.79
N LEU A 121 -8.54 -2.07 -7.45
CA LEU A 121 -8.83 -1.29 -8.66
C LEU A 121 -8.79 0.21 -8.35
N HIS A 122 -9.37 0.62 -7.22
CA HIS A 122 -9.38 2.02 -6.78
C HIS A 122 -7.97 2.52 -6.45
N ALA A 123 -7.16 1.73 -5.75
CA ALA A 123 -5.75 2.05 -5.54
C ALA A 123 -4.99 2.23 -6.88
N GLY A 124 -5.22 1.33 -7.83
CA GLY A 124 -4.64 1.39 -9.17
C GLY A 124 -4.96 2.70 -9.92
N ILE A 125 -6.24 3.08 -10.03
CA ILE A 125 -6.63 4.32 -10.72
C ILE A 125 -6.04 5.56 -10.01
N GLY A 126 -6.00 5.56 -8.67
CA GLY A 126 -5.43 6.65 -7.88
C GLY A 126 -3.95 6.85 -8.14
N MET A 127 -3.20 5.75 -8.29
CA MET A 127 -1.80 5.79 -8.67
C MET A 127 -1.58 6.38 -10.07
N SER A 128 -2.44 6.05 -11.05
CA SER A 128 -2.37 6.65 -12.40
C SER A 128 -2.67 8.15 -12.35
N PHE A 129 -3.70 8.58 -11.63
CA PHE A 129 -4.02 10.00 -11.47
C PHE A 129 -2.88 10.78 -10.84
N ALA A 130 -2.29 10.24 -9.76
CA ALA A 130 -1.15 10.87 -9.10
C ALA A 130 0.05 10.99 -10.04
N LYS A 131 0.46 9.89 -10.70
CA LYS A 131 1.55 9.87 -11.67
C LYS A 131 1.35 10.94 -12.76
N ARG A 132 0.18 10.97 -13.40
CA ARG A 132 -0.08 11.86 -14.55
C ARG A 132 -0.15 13.33 -14.17
N ASN A 133 -0.69 13.65 -12.99
CA ASN A 133 -0.83 15.03 -12.54
C ASN A 133 0.43 15.59 -11.87
N LEU A 134 1.34 14.73 -11.38
CA LEU A 134 2.60 15.15 -10.75
C LEU A 134 3.81 15.13 -11.70
N ASP A 135 3.74 14.46 -12.85
CA ASP A 135 4.86 14.20 -13.78
C ASP A 135 5.72 15.43 -14.12
N LYS A 136 5.08 16.60 -14.26
CA LYS A 136 5.75 17.86 -14.64
C LYS A 136 6.08 18.78 -13.46
N LEU A 137 5.70 18.38 -12.24
CA LEU A 137 5.91 19.18 -11.05
C LEU A 137 7.19 18.80 -10.33
N LYS A 138 7.79 19.80 -9.68
CA LYS A 138 8.90 19.62 -8.74
C LYS A 138 8.42 20.02 -7.35
N ALA A 139 9.10 19.54 -6.32
CA ALA A 139 8.82 19.99 -4.95
C ALA A 139 8.98 21.51 -4.76
N THR A 140 9.73 22.16 -5.65
CA THR A 140 9.94 23.62 -5.70
C THR A 140 9.01 24.35 -6.67
N SER A 141 8.05 23.66 -7.30
CA SER A 141 7.02 24.31 -8.12
C SER A 141 6.18 25.26 -7.25
N PRO A 142 5.56 26.30 -7.84
CA PRO A 142 4.68 27.21 -7.10
C PRO A 142 3.59 26.46 -6.33
N ALA A 143 3.32 26.88 -5.09
CA ALA A 143 2.33 26.25 -4.23
C ALA A 143 0.93 26.17 -4.86
N SER A 144 0.56 27.16 -5.68
CA SER A 144 -0.69 27.18 -6.44
C SER A 144 -0.78 26.07 -7.49
N GLU A 145 0.32 25.74 -8.16
CA GLU A 145 0.35 24.64 -9.15
C GLU A 145 0.26 23.28 -8.46
N ILE A 146 1.00 23.09 -7.36
CA ILE A 146 0.94 21.86 -6.55
C ILE A 146 -0.48 21.67 -5.99
N ARG A 147 -1.11 22.74 -5.49
CA ARG A 147 -2.49 22.69 -5.02
C ARG A 147 -3.46 22.32 -6.12
N LYS A 148 -3.36 22.94 -7.30
CA LYS A 148 -4.22 22.63 -8.43
C LYS A 148 -4.12 21.16 -8.84
N ALA A 149 -2.91 20.59 -8.86
CA ALA A 149 -2.71 19.18 -9.12
C ALA A 149 -3.31 18.29 -8.01
N ALA A 150 -3.13 18.67 -6.74
CA ALA A 150 -3.70 17.95 -5.60
C ALA A 150 -5.25 17.95 -5.63
N GLU A 151 -5.87 19.10 -5.91
CA GLU A 151 -7.32 19.24 -6.07
C GLU A 151 -7.84 18.37 -7.20
N GLU A 152 -7.16 18.38 -8.35
CA GLU A 152 -7.54 17.57 -9.51
C GLU A 152 -7.43 16.07 -9.22
N ILE A 153 -6.36 15.62 -8.56
CA ILE A 153 -6.21 14.21 -8.15
C ILE A 153 -7.34 13.81 -7.20
N VAL A 154 -7.62 14.62 -6.18
CA VAL A 154 -8.69 14.34 -5.20
C VAL A 154 -10.06 14.30 -5.89
N ARG A 155 -10.32 15.22 -6.82
CA ARG A 155 -11.54 15.25 -7.62
C ARG A 155 -11.66 13.98 -8.47
N LEU A 156 -10.63 13.62 -9.23
CA LEU A 156 -10.62 12.40 -10.06
C LEU A 156 -10.83 11.14 -9.22
N CYS A 157 -10.19 11.03 -8.05
CA CYS A 157 -10.41 9.92 -7.12
C CYS A 157 -11.88 9.87 -6.68
N LYS A 158 -12.48 10.98 -6.25
CA LYS A 158 -13.89 11.00 -5.82
C LYS A 158 -14.86 10.65 -6.95
N ASP A 159 -14.67 11.27 -8.11
CA ASP A 159 -15.58 11.11 -9.25
C ASP A 159 -15.51 9.70 -9.85
N SER A 160 -14.37 9.03 -9.70
CA SER A 160 -14.13 7.69 -10.25
C SER A 160 -14.28 6.57 -9.23
N SER A 161 -14.60 6.87 -7.96
CA SER A 161 -14.70 5.87 -6.90
C SER A 161 -16.13 5.56 -6.48
N GLN A 162 -16.38 4.29 -6.16
CA GLN A 162 -17.60 3.91 -5.45
C GLN A 162 -17.52 4.31 -3.98
N GLU A 163 -18.69 4.51 -3.36
CA GLU A 163 -18.80 4.76 -1.92
C GLU A 163 -18.07 3.68 -1.12
N GLY A 164 -17.24 4.11 -0.17
CA GLY A 164 -16.48 3.21 0.71
C GLY A 164 -15.13 2.74 0.16
N TYR A 165 -14.72 3.21 -1.03
CA TYR A 165 -13.42 2.86 -1.65
C TYR A 165 -12.56 4.07 -2.04
N THR A 166 -13.03 5.30 -1.82
CA THR A 166 -12.33 6.52 -2.25
C THR A 166 -11.00 6.69 -1.53
N GLY A 167 -10.93 6.31 -0.26
CA GLY A 167 -9.69 6.36 0.53
C GLY A 167 -8.55 5.53 -0.08
N ALA A 168 -8.85 4.38 -0.70
CA ALA A 168 -7.84 3.56 -1.38
C ALA A 168 -7.22 4.30 -2.59
N ALA A 169 -8.05 5.01 -3.35
CA ALA A 169 -7.60 5.81 -4.48
C ALA A 169 -6.78 7.04 -4.03
N ILE A 170 -7.25 7.77 -3.00
CA ILE A 170 -6.56 8.96 -2.48
C ILE A 170 -5.21 8.60 -1.86
N GLU A 171 -5.15 7.51 -1.08
CA GLU A 171 -3.93 7.07 -0.40
C GLU A 171 -2.78 6.78 -1.37
N SER A 172 -3.12 6.33 -2.58
CA SER A 172 -2.15 6.05 -3.65
C SER A 172 -1.39 7.31 -4.11
N LEU A 173 -1.89 8.52 -3.83
CA LEU A 173 -1.14 9.77 -3.99
C LEU A 173 0.14 9.77 -3.16
N GLY A 174 0.05 9.37 -1.89
CA GLY A 174 1.20 9.30 -1.00
C GLY A 174 2.26 8.32 -1.48
N LEU A 175 1.79 7.15 -1.94
CA LEU A 175 2.64 6.11 -2.51
C LEU A 175 3.38 6.62 -3.74
N ALA A 176 2.65 7.14 -4.73
CA ALA A 176 3.22 7.64 -5.98
C ALA A 176 4.13 8.86 -5.76
N ALA A 177 3.70 9.84 -4.96
CA ALA A 177 4.49 11.04 -4.66
C ALA A 177 5.82 10.67 -4.01
N ARG A 178 5.81 9.81 -2.99
CA ARG A 178 7.03 9.42 -2.28
C ARG A 178 7.96 8.56 -3.13
N PHE A 179 7.39 7.65 -3.92
CA PHE A 179 8.14 6.69 -4.71
C PHE A 179 8.75 7.32 -5.98
N LEU A 180 8.02 8.22 -6.64
CA LEU A 180 8.42 8.83 -7.92
C LEU A 180 9.08 10.21 -7.79
N HIS A 181 8.72 10.98 -6.76
CA HIS A 181 9.12 12.40 -6.62
C HIS A 181 9.79 12.73 -5.28
N GLY A 182 9.96 11.74 -4.41
CA GLY A 182 10.70 11.88 -3.16
C GLY A 182 9.97 12.61 -2.03
N THR A 183 10.63 12.68 -0.87
CA THR A 183 10.06 13.26 0.36
C THR A 183 9.72 14.75 0.21
N GLY A 184 10.47 15.50 -0.61
CA GLY A 184 10.22 16.92 -0.84
C GLY A 184 8.83 17.17 -1.42
N MET A 185 8.41 16.36 -2.41
CA MET A 185 7.08 16.47 -3.01
C MET A 185 5.98 16.09 -2.01
N VAL A 186 6.20 15.06 -1.19
CA VAL A 186 5.24 14.66 -0.15
C VAL A 186 5.01 15.80 0.85
N LYS A 187 6.06 16.49 1.29
CA LYS A 187 5.92 17.65 2.20
C LYS A 187 5.18 18.81 1.55
N ALA A 188 5.48 19.12 0.29
CA ALA A 188 4.75 20.15 -0.43
C ALA A 188 3.25 19.81 -0.59
N LEU A 189 2.93 18.53 -0.86
CA LEU A 189 1.54 18.05 -0.92
C LEU A 189 0.85 18.08 0.45
N ASP A 190 1.53 17.72 1.53
CA ASP A 190 1.00 17.79 2.91
C ASP A 190 0.49 19.20 3.24
N GLU A 191 1.28 20.22 2.93
CA GLU A 191 0.93 21.63 3.13
C GLU A 191 -0.30 22.04 2.31
N GLN A 192 -0.40 21.62 1.05
CA GLN A 192 -1.54 21.99 0.19
C GLN A 192 -2.80 21.20 0.53
N LEU A 193 -2.69 19.88 0.76
CA LEU A 193 -3.82 19.01 1.10
C LEU A 193 -4.47 19.42 2.43
N SER A 194 -3.67 19.85 3.40
CA SER A 194 -4.15 20.38 4.68
C SER A 194 -5.10 21.58 4.52
N GLN A 195 -4.95 22.35 3.43
CA GLN A 195 -5.82 23.49 3.13
C GLN A 195 -7.07 23.12 2.32
N ILE A 196 -7.08 21.93 1.70
CA ILE A 196 -8.23 21.42 0.96
C ILE A 196 -9.19 20.70 1.90
N ASN A 197 -8.65 19.75 2.68
CA ASN A 197 -9.41 18.99 3.68
C ASN A 197 -8.45 18.37 4.70
N ARG A 198 -8.75 18.56 5.99
CA ARG A 198 -7.94 18.11 7.13
C ARG A 198 -7.64 16.60 7.18
N ASP A 199 -8.46 15.78 6.52
CA ASP A 199 -8.33 14.33 6.53
C ASP A 199 -7.34 13.81 5.45
N LEU A 200 -7.11 14.60 4.38
CA LEU A 200 -6.28 14.20 3.24
C LEU A 200 -4.80 13.96 3.59
N PRO A 201 -4.15 14.76 4.46
CA PRO A 201 -2.78 14.48 4.90
C PRO A 201 -2.60 13.09 5.51
N GLY A 202 -3.63 12.53 6.17
CA GLY A 202 -3.57 11.18 6.73
C GLY A 202 -3.36 10.13 5.65
N TYR A 203 -4.19 10.17 4.59
CA TYR A 203 -4.06 9.29 3.43
C TYR A 203 -2.70 9.48 2.72
N LEU A 204 -2.24 10.72 2.57
CA LEU A 204 -0.94 11.02 1.97
C LEU A 204 0.21 10.33 2.74
N TRP A 205 0.27 10.52 4.06
CA TRP A 205 1.38 9.94 4.84
C TRP A 205 1.27 8.42 4.99
N HIS A 206 0.06 7.86 4.99
CA HIS A 206 -0.13 6.42 4.96
C HIS A 206 0.45 5.81 3.67
N GLY A 207 0.10 6.38 2.50
CA GLY A 207 0.68 5.97 1.22
C GLY A 207 2.19 6.17 1.16
N ALA A 208 2.70 7.29 1.68
CA ALA A 208 4.13 7.53 1.75
C ALA A 208 4.83 6.49 2.63
N GLY A 209 4.22 6.05 3.74
CA GLY A 209 4.71 4.96 4.59
C GLY A 209 4.85 3.63 3.84
N ARG A 210 3.86 3.28 3.00
CA ARG A 210 3.97 2.12 2.11
C ARG A 210 5.16 2.27 1.14
N ALA A 211 5.34 3.45 0.54
CA ALA A 211 6.47 3.71 -0.36
C ALA A 211 7.83 3.65 0.33
N MET A 212 7.91 4.04 1.61
CA MET A 212 9.14 3.91 2.40
C MET A 212 9.55 2.44 2.52
N TYR A 213 8.60 1.51 2.72
CA TYR A 213 8.89 0.08 2.72
C TYR A 213 9.50 -0.40 1.39
N PHE A 214 9.02 0.12 0.26
CA PHE A 214 9.50 -0.22 -1.09
C PHE A 214 10.69 0.62 -1.58
N SER A 215 11.26 1.49 -0.74
CA SER A 215 12.38 2.34 -1.17
C SER A 215 13.65 1.51 -1.42
N PRO A 216 14.39 1.72 -2.53
CA PRO A 216 15.61 0.95 -2.86
C PRO A 216 16.63 0.80 -1.74
N PRO A 217 16.90 1.85 -0.93
CA PRO A 217 17.85 1.74 0.17
C PRO A 217 17.45 0.69 1.22
N ASN A 218 16.19 0.26 1.24
CA ASN A 218 15.65 -0.73 2.18
C ASN A 218 15.65 -2.16 1.61
N PHE A 219 16.13 -2.35 0.38
CA PHE A 219 16.26 -3.69 -0.21
C PHE A 219 17.67 -4.28 -0.05
N ILE A 220 18.65 -3.48 0.40
CA ILE A 220 20.04 -3.92 0.54
C ILE A 220 20.20 -4.68 1.87
N PRO A 221 20.54 -5.99 1.86
CA PRO A 221 20.77 -6.77 3.08
C PRO A 221 21.94 -6.22 3.90
N GLY A 222 21.86 -6.33 5.22
CA GLY A 222 22.94 -5.94 6.16
C GLY A 222 23.00 -4.46 6.53
N TRP A 223 22.53 -3.57 5.66
CA TRP A 223 22.46 -2.14 5.96
C TRP A 223 21.14 -1.76 6.60
N SER A 224 21.01 -2.09 7.89
CA SER A 224 19.89 -1.68 8.72
C SER A 224 18.51 -1.96 8.09
N THR A 225 18.38 -3.06 7.35
CA THR A 225 17.12 -3.50 6.73
C THR A 225 16.40 -4.45 7.68
N PRO A 226 15.10 -4.25 7.99
CA PRO A 226 14.19 -3.19 7.52
C PRO A 226 14.21 -1.86 8.34
N TRP A 227 15.09 -1.74 9.34
CA TRP A 227 15.18 -0.64 10.34
C TRP A 227 15.18 0.78 9.76
N ARG A 228 15.78 0.97 8.59
CA ARG A 228 15.84 2.28 7.93
C ARG A 228 14.46 2.81 7.55
N ALA A 229 13.53 1.95 7.12
CA ALA A 229 12.17 2.36 6.81
C ALA A 229 11.43 2.87 8.06
N VAL A 230 11.64 2.24 9.22
CA VAL A 230 11.09 2.70 10.51
C VAL A 230 11.61 4.09 10.84
N ALA A 231 12.93 4.30 10.73
CA ALA A 231 13.55 5.60 10.94
C ALA A 231 13.04 6.67 9.96
N MET A 232 12.78 6.31 8.69
CA MET A 232 12.18 7.21 7.69
C MET A 232 10.76 7.61 8.10
N CYS A 233 9.91 6.67 8.53
CA CYS A 233 8.56 6.94 9.00
C CYS A 233 8.54 7.91 10.20
N ARG A 234 9.59 7.87 11.03
CA ARG A 234 9.73 8.79 12.16
C ARG A 234 10.34 10.14 11.78
N ARG A 235 11.17 10.25 10.75
CA ARG A 235 11.92 11.48 10.44
C ARG A 235 11.35 12.30 9.31
N GLU A 236 10.77 11.64 8.30
CA GLU A 236 10.29 12.31 7.10
C GLU A 236 9.04 13.16 7.35
N PRO A 237 8.00 12.66 8.05
CA PRO A 237 6.82 13.47 8.33
C PRO A 237 7.11 14.59 9.34
N PRO A 238 6.66 15.82 9.08
CA PRO A 238 6.99 16.99 9.89
C PRO A 238 6.22 17.06 11.22
N HIS A 239 5.15 16.28 11.37
CA HIS A 239 4.25 16.30 12.53
C HIS A 239 3.86 14.88 12.99
N ASP A 240 3.39 14.76 14.23
CA ASP A 240 3.07 13.47 14.86
C ASP A 240 1.95 12.68 14.13
N PRO A 241 0.84 13.31 13.68
CA PRO A 241 -0.17 12.60 12.90
C PRO A 241 0.39 11.98 11.62
N GLY A 242 1.28 12.67 10.91
CA GLY A 242 1.98 12.16 9.74
C GLY A 242 2.89 10.99 10.08
N ARG A 243 3.57 11.01 11.23
CA ARG A 243 4.43 9.90 11.70
C ARG A 243 3.61 8.65 11.99
N ARG A 244 2.45 8.78 12.64
CA ARG A 244 1.55 7.65 12.89
C ARG A 244 1.01 7.06 11.59
N ASN A 245 0.55 7.91 10.66
CA ASN A 245 0.11 7.46 9.34
C ASN A 245 1.23 6.75 8.57
N ALA A 246 2.44 7.29 8.56
CA ALA A 246 3.58 6.66 7.90
C ALA A 246 3.94 5.30 8.51
N VAL A 247 3.92 5.18 9.85
CA VAL A 247 4.15 3.89 10.54
C VAL A 247 3.04 2.90 10.21
N ALA A 248 1.77 3.32 10.21
CA ALA A 248 0.65 2.46 9.84
C ALA A 248 0.77 1.98 8.38
N GLY A 249 1.09 2.87 7.44
CA GLY A 249 1.30 2.50 6.04
C GLY A 249 2.50 1.57 5.83
N PHE A 250 3.58 1.78 6.58
CA PHE A 250 4.73 0.87 6.59
C PHE A 250 4.34 -0.53 7.12
N ALA A 251 3.66 -0.58 8.27
CA ALA A 251 3.18 -1.82 8.88
C ALA A 251 2.20 -2.57 7.96
N TRP A 252 1.36 -1.83 7.24
CA TRP A 252 0.48 -2.36 6.22
C TRP A 252 1.27 -3.07 5.11
N ALA A 253 2.30 -2.43 4.58
CA ALA A 253 3.09 -2.95 3.46
C ALA A 253 3.89 -4.19 3.87
N VAL A 254 4.59 -4.14 5.00
CA VAL A 254 5.37 -5.29 5.47
C VAL A 254 4.48 -6.48 5.82
N THR A 255 3.28 -6.26 6.36
CA THR A 255 2.31 -7.33 6.64
C THR A 255 1.83 -7.97 5.34
N LEU A 256 1.34 -7.17 4.40
CA LEU A 256 0.69 -7.69 3.20
C LEU A 256 1.67 -8.45 2.31
N VAL A 257 2.85 -7.86 2.06
CA VAL A 257 3.85 -8.42 1.16
C VAL A 257 4.45 -9.71 1.71
N ASN A 258 4.59 -9.80 3.04
CA ASN A 258 5.28 -10.91 3.70
C ASN A 258 4.34 -11.86 4.44
N MET A 259 3.04 -11.82 4.17
CA MET A 259 2.07 -12.72 4.83
C MET A 259 2.40 -14.20 4.62
N ARG A 260 3.03 -14.56 3.49
CA ARG A 260 3.55 -15.92 3.20
C ARG A 260 4.79 -16.31 4.00
N PHE A 261 5.47 -15.34 4.59
CA PHE A 261 6.77 -15.49 5.24
C PHE A 261 6.78 -14.72 6.58
N PRO A 262 5.97 -15.15 7.58
CA PRO A 262 5.82 -14.44 8.85
C PRO A 262 7.13 -14.22 9.62
N VAL A 263 8.16 -15.02 9.34
CA VAL A 263 9.52 -14.83 9.88
C VAL A 263 10.11 -13.43 9.59
N ILE A 264 9.70 -12.78 8.50
CA ILE A 264 10.12 -11.40 8.17
C ILE A 264 9.51 -10.42 9.17
N MET A 265 8.23 -10.58 9.49
CA MET A 265 7.56 -9.80 10.54
C MET A 265 8.15 -10.11 11.92
N GLU A 266 8.42 -11.38 12.24
CA GLU A 266 9.10 -11.75 13.49
C GLU A 266 10.45 -11.05 13.62
N THR A 267 11.25 -11.05 12.55
CA THR A 267 12.53 -10.34 12.54
C THR A 267 12.31 -8.85 12.73
N LEU A 268 11.32 -8.23 12.09
CA LEU A 268 10.99 -6.82 12.34
C LEU A 268 10.71 -6.54 13.83
N LEU A 269 9.88 -7.37 14.46
CA LEU A 269 9.52 -7.25 15.87
C LEU A 269 10.70 -7.49 16.80
N LYS A 270 11.67 -8.34 16.42
CA LYS A 270 12.89 -8.57 17.21
C LYS A 270 13.69 -7.30 17.48
N TYR A 271 13.64 -6.31 16.59
CA TYR A 271 14.43 -5.10 16.73
C TYR A 271 13.60 -3.85 17.06
N HIS A 272 12.33 -3.78 16.64
CA HIS A 272 11.47 -2.61 16.89
C HIS A 272 10.20 -2.91 17.67
N GLY A 273 9.96 -4.16 18.09
CA GLY A 273 8.72 -4.53 18.77
C GLY A 273 8.43 -3.67 20.00
N GLU A 274 9.43 -3.40 20.85
CA GLU A 274 9.27 -2.54 22.02
C GLU A 274 8.96 -1.08 21.67
N GLU A 275 9.55 -0.58 20.58
CA GLU A 275 9.24 0.76 20.07
C GLU A 275 7.79 0.83 19.56
N PHE A 276 7.34 -0.21 18.86
CA PHE A 276 5.97 -0.32 18.37
C PHE A 276 4.94 -0.53 19.47
N LEU A 277 5.33 -0.93 20.69
CA LEU A 277 4.41 -0.99 21.81
C LEU A 277 4.04 0.38 22.39
N GLN A 278 4.78 1.44 22.05
CA GLN A 278 4.54 2.78 22.59
C GLN A 278 3.36 3.51 21.93
N ASP A 279 2.89 3.03 20.78
CA ASP A 279 1.86 3.65 19.95
C ASP A 279 1.10 2.57 19.18
N ASP A 280 -0.19 2.76 18.91
CA ASP A 280 -1.03 1.78 18.21
C ASP A 280 -0.94 1.85 16.67
N ALA A 281 -0.21 2.83 16.11
CA ALA A 281 -0.07 3.02 14.67
C ALA A 281 0.43 1.76 13.92
N PHE A 282 1.38 1.02 14.51
CA PHE A 282 1.86 -0.21 13.89
C PHE A 282 0.76 -1.28 13.83
N ALA A 283 0.08 -1.51 14.95
CA ALA A 283 -1.02 -2.47 15.04
C ALA A 283 -2.20 -2.08 14.13
N ASN A 284 -2.48 -0.78 13.99
CA ASN A 284 -3.45 -0.25 13.05
C ASN A 284 -3.11 -0.66 11.61
N GLY A 285 -1.86 -0.47 11.17
CA GLY A 285 -1.42 -0.89 9.84
C GLY A 285 -1.51 -2.39 9.58
N VAL A 286 -1.14 -3.22 10.57
CA VAL A 286 -1.32 -4.68 10.51
C VAL A 286 -2.80 -5.04 10.31
N MET A 287 -3.68 -4.44 11.11
CA MET A 287 -5.13 -4.65 11.05
C MET A 287 -5.69 -4.24 9.70
N SER A 288 -5.36 -3.05 9.22
CA SER A 288 -5.78 -2.53 7.91
C SER A 288 -5.36 -3.44 6.76
N SER A 289 -4.15 -3.99 6.83
CA SER A 289 -3.64 -4.95 5.83
C SER A 289 -4.46 -6.24 5.81
N VAL A 290 -4.78 -6.78 6.98
CA VAL A 290 -5.56 -8.03 7.12
C VAL A 290 -7.01 -7.84 6.70
N ILE A 291 -7.65 -6.73 7.08
CA ILE A 291 -9.02 -6.37 6.64
C ILE A 291 -9.08 -6.35 5.12
N MET A 292 -8.16 -5.62 4.48
CA MET A 292 -8.13 -5.51 3.03
C MET A 292 -7.84 -6.87 2.36
N ARG A 293 -6.91 -7.65 2.92
CA ARG A 293 -6.54 -8.95 2.35
C ARG A 293 -7.68 -9.95 2.42
N TYR A 294 -8.40 -9.93 3.53
CA TYR A 294 -9.58 -10.75 3.74
C TYR A 294 -10.75 -10.32 2.83
N ASP A 295 -10.95 -9.01 2.59
CA ASP A 295 -12.00 -8.51 1.69
C ASP A 295 -11.80 -8.96 0.23
N ILE A 296 -10.55 -9.07 -0.21
CA ILE A 296 -10.19 -9.43 -1.59
C ILE A 296 -10.17 -10.96 -1.79
N SER A 297 -9.65 -11.69 -0.81
CA SER A 297 -9.33 -13.11 -0.93
C SER A 297 -9.51 -13.84 0.40
N PRO A 298 -10.76 -13.97 0.90
CA PRO A 298 -11.01 -14.53 2.24
C PRO A 298 -10.57 -15.98 2.37
N GLU A 299 -10.59 -16.73 1.26
CA GLU A 299 -10.18 -18.13 1.19
C GLU A 299 -8.66 -18.34 1.07
N ASP A 300 -7.86 -17.28 1.04
CA ASP A 300 -6.41 -17.44 0.91
C ASP A 300 -5.80 -18.05 2.19
N PRO A 301 -5.19 -19.25 2.11
CA PRO A 301 -4.64 -19.94 3.28
C PRO A 301 -3.48 -19.18 3.93
N THR A 302 -2.89 -18.18 3.26
CA THR A 302 -1.84 -17.35 3.83
C THR A 302 -2.34 -16.49 4.98
N ILE A 303 -3.61 -16.07 4.96
CA ILE A 303 -4.21 -15.28 6.04
C ILE A 303 -4.20 -16.10 7.33
N ARG A 304 -4.71 -17.33 7.25
CA ARG A 304 -4.75 -18.27 8.38
C ARG A 304 -3.34 -18.63 8.85
N SER A 305 -2.44 -18.96 7.91
CA SER A 305 -1.05 -19.32 8.25
C SER A 305 -0.30 -18.20 8.95
N PHE A 306 -0.50 -16.96 8.51
CA PHE A 306 0.09 -15.78 9.16
C PHE A 306 -0.50 -15.56 10.56
N HIS A 307 -1.82 -15.61 10.70
CA HIS A 307 -2.51 -15.44 11.99
C HIS A 307 -2.15 -16.52 13.03
N GLN A 308 -1.93 -17.76 12.58
CA GLN A 308 -1.58 -18.89 13.44
C GLN A 308 -0.08 -19.01 13.72
N TYR A 309 0.76 -18.22 13.04
CA TYR A 309 2.19 -18.23 13.28
C TYR A 309 2.52 -17.88 14.72
N ARG A 310 3.51 -18.56 15.28
CA ARG A 310 4.00 -18.32 16.64
C ARG A 310 5.53 -18.36 16.66
N PRO A 311 6.19 -17.25 17.03
CA PRO A 311 7.63 -17.24 17.28
C PRO A 311 8.03 -18.27 18.34
N SER A 312 9.21 -18.88 18.16
CA SER A 312 9.75 -19.84 19.14
C SER A 312 10.30 -19.16 20.39
N ASP A 313 10.78 -17.92 20.26
CA ASP A 313 11.26 -17.11 21.38
C ASP A 313 10.08 -16.55 22.17
N ALA A 314 10.11 -16.70 23.50
CA ALA A 314 8.98 -16.34 24.36
C ALA A 314 8.69 -14.83 24.37
N ARG A 315 9.73 -13.98 24.29
CA ARG A 315 9.56 -12.52 24.24
C ARG A 315 8.98 -12.10 22.89
N LEU A 316 9.50 -12.68 21.79
CA LEU A 316 8.94 -12.42 20.45
C LEU A 316 7.50 -12.92 20.34
N ALA A 317 7.15 -14.04 20.97
CA ALA A 317 5.78 -14.53 21.00
C ALA A 317 4.83 -13.53 21.68
N GLN A 318 5.24 -12.92 22.80
CA GLN A 318 4.45 -11.87 23.46
C GLN A 318 4.29 -10.61 22.60
N LEU A 319 5.36 -10.18 21.92
CA LEU A 319 5.31 -9.07 20.97
C LEU A 319 4.37 -9.38 19.80
N TRP A 320 4.47 -10.58 19.25
CA TRP A 320 3.60 -11.06 18.17
C TRP A 320 2.13 -11.08 18.60
N ASP A 321 1.83 -11.59 19.79
CA ASP A 321 0.46 -11.67 20.30
C ASP A 321 -0.19 -10.29 20.40
N ARG A 322 0.57 -9.28 20.86
CA ARG A 322 0.08 -7.91 21.04
C ARG A 322 0.02 -7.10 19.76
N LEU A 323 1.07 -7.16 18.92
CA LEU A 323 1.23 -6.29 17.76
C LEU A 323 0.70 -6.89 16.46
N VAL A 324 0.48 -8.22 16.42
CA VAL A 324 0.06 -8.92 15.20
C VAL A 324 -1.20 -9.74 15.44
N LYS A 325 -1.16 -10.72 16.36
CA LYS A 325 -2.28 -11.66 16.55
C LYS A 325 -3.57 -10.97 16.99
N THR A 326 -3.51 -10.17 18.05
CA THR A 326 -4.69 -9.45 18.57
C THR A 326 -5.27 -8.48 17.54
N PRO A 327 -4.47 -7.66 16.84
CA PRO A 327 -4.97 -6.86 15.71
C PRO A 327 -5.60 -7.69 14.59
N CYS A 328 -5.02 -8.85 14.23
CA CYS A 328 -5.61 -9.77 13.25
C CYS A 328 -6.95 -10.33 13.73
N ASP A 329 -7.07 -10.70 15.01
CA ASP A 329 -8.32 -11.20 15.60
C ASP A 329 -9.43 -10.15 15.51
N LEU A 330 -9.13 -8.89 15.82
CA LEU A 330 -10.08 -7.78 15.70
C LEU A 330 -10.46 -7.52 14.23
N ALA A 331 -9.48 -7.51 13.33
CA ALA A 331 -9.69 -7.35 11.89
C ALA A 331 -10.69 -8.38 11.34
N LEU A 332 -10.41 -9.67 11.58
CA LEU A 332 -11.13 -10.79 10.98
C LEU A 332 -12.50 -11.03 11.63
N ASN A 333 -12.58 -10.92 12.95
CA ASN A 333 -13.79 -11.34 13.68
C ASN A 333 -14.79 -10.21 13.93
N ARG A 334 -14.39 -8.94 13.75
CA ARG A 334 -15.28 -7.80 14.09
C ARG A 334 -15.19 -6.65 13.10
N TYR A 335 -13.99 -6.12 12.84
CA TYR A 335 -13.88 -4.81 12.20
C TYR A 335 -14.21 -4.88 10.71
N HIS A 336 -13.76 -5.91 9.99
CA HIS A 336 -14.09 -6.07 8.57
C HIS A 336 -15.60 -6.11 8.34
N ALA A 337 -16.33 -6.94 9.09
CA ALA A 337 -17.78 -7.08 8.93
C ALA A 337 -18.54 -5.75 9.13
N VAL A 338 -18.21 -5.01 10.21
CA VAL A 338 -18.86 -3.71 10.48
C VAL A 338 -18.49 -2.68 9.42
N LEU A 339 -17.21 -2.54 9.08
CA LEU A 339 -16.78 -1.59 8.05
C LEU A 339 -17.40 -1.91 6.69
N LYS A 340 -17.52 -3.19 6.33
CA LYS A 340 -18.16 -3.62 5.08
C LYS A 340 -19.65 -3.28 5.07
N GLN A 341 -20.37 -3.63 6.13
CA GLN A 341 -21.80 -3.39 6.27
C GLN A 341 -22.16 -1.91 6.09
N HIS A 342 -21.34 -1.02 6.65
CA HIS A 342 -21.55 0.42 6.58
C HIS A 342 -20.85 1.12 5.40
N ARG A 343 -20.24 0.38 4.47
CA ARG A 343 -19.49 0.91 3.32
C ARG A 343 -18.37 1.89 3.73
N ARG A 344 -17.58 1.50 4.73
CA ARG A 344 -16.47 2.31 5.30
C ARG A 344 -15.10 1.62 5.21
N LEU A 345 -14.91 0.71 4.25
CA LEU A 345 -13.62 0.04 4.06
C LEU A 345 -12.48 1.03 3.75
N GLU A 346 -12.76 2.15 3.08
CA GLU A 346 -11.80 3.22 2.80
C GLU A 346 -11.10 3.79 4.04
N GLU A 347 -11.72 3.69 5.22
CA GLU A 347 -11.18 4.24 6.46
C GLU A 347 -9.92 3.51 6.94
N VAL A 348 -9.62 2.32 6.42
CA VAL A 348 -8.40 1.58 6.77
C VAL A 348 -7.14 2.12 6.07
N PHE A 349 -7.29 3.05 5.13
CA PHE A 349 -6.19 3.64 4.35
C PHE A 349 -5.58 4.89 4.99
N ARG A 350 -5.86 5.11 6.26
CA ARG A 350 -5.19 6.10 7.12
C ARG A 350 -5.21 5.60 8.55
N TYR A 351 -4.25 6.06 9.34
CA TYR A 351 -4.26 5.86 10.78
C TYR A 351 -5.42 6.63 11.42
N GLN A 352 -6.20 5.92 12.24
CA GLN A 352 -7.23 6.43 13.11
C GLN A 352 -7.60 5.40 14.18
N ASP A 353 -8.39 5.79 15.17
CA ASP A 353 -8.97 4.83 16.13
C ASP A 353 -10.08 4.01 15.46
N LEU A 354 -9.69 2.86 14.89
CA LEU A 354 -10.62 1.93 14.25
C LEU A 354 -11.60 1.31 15.25
N GLY A 355 -11.22 1.18 16.53
CA GLY A 355 -12.10 0.66 17.57
C GLY A 355 -13.27 1.60 17.83
N ALA A 356 -12.95 2.88 18.07
CA ALA A 356 -13.97 3.92 18.25
C ALA A 356 -14.88 4.07 17.02
N LEU A 357 -14.30 4.00 15.80
CA LEU A 357 -15.08 4.04 14.56
C LEU A 357 -16.06 2.86 14.46
N VAL A 358 -15.58 1.63 14.67
CA VAL A 358 -16.40 0.41 14.60
C VAL A 358 -17.48 0.41 15.67
N GLU A 359 -17.18 0.87 16.89
CA GLU A 359 -18.18 1.00 17.96
C GLU A 359 -19.25 2.03 17.64
N LYS A 360 -18.89 3.13 17.00
CA LYS A 360 -19.85 4.15 16.55
C LYS A 360 -20.78 3.59 15.46
N LEU A 361 -20.21 2.88 14.48
CA LEU A 361 -20.97 2.30 13.37
C LEU A 361 -21.88 1.16 13.82
N ALA A 362 -21.43 0.30 14.73
CA ALA A 362 -22.24 -0.80 15.26
C ALA A 362 -23.47 -0.33 16.08
N LYS A 363 -23.52 0.96 16.45
CA LYS A 363 -24.65 1.58 17.18
C LYS A 363 -25.60 2.36 16.26
N SER A 364 -25.20 2.63 15.01
CA SER A 364 -26.01 3.31 13.99
C SER A 364 -26.75 2.31 13.13
#